data_AF-A0A840LF36-F1
#
_entry.id   AF-A0A840LF36-F1
#
_cell.length_a   1.000
_cell.length_b   1.000
_cell.length_c   1.000
_cell.angle_alpha   90.00
_cell.angle_beta   90.00
_cell.angle_gamma   90.00
#
_symmetry.space_group_name_H-M   'P 1'
#
loop_
_entity.id
_entity.type
_entity.pdbx_description
1 polymer ?
#
loop_
_entity_poly.entity_id
_entity_poly.type
_entity_poly.pdbx_seq_one_letter_code
_entity_poly.pdbx_strand_id
1 'polypeptide(L)'
;MPILMKKLVLGSCVAALAALSACSTSSPDVIKREDAQRMSQIQDATVLSVRPVTVDGSQSGVGAVAGGVVGAVAGASVGGRREGQIVGVLGAVAGAVVGNAVERNTTREEAVEVIVQLRNGERRSVVQAKGNENLSPGEAVILVSTGGKTRVSRAPAITAPSAASASNN
;
A
#
# COMPACT_ATOMS: atom_id res chain seq x y z
N MET A 1 -19.82 -41.35 0.06
CA MET A 1 -19.16 -40.55 1.12
C MET A 1 -17.75 -40.02 0.80
N PRO A 2 -16.81 -40.73 0.12
CA PRO A 2 -15.42 -40.24 0.01
C PRO A 2 -15.24 -39.02 -0.91
N ILE A 3 -16.15 -38.84 -1.88
CA ILE A 3 -16.11 -37.73 -2.86
C ILE A 3 -16.55 -36.42 -2.20
N LEU A 4 -17.50 -36.46 -1.27
CA LEU A 4 -17.98 -35.27 -0.55
C LEU A 4 -16.95 -34.79 0.47
N MET A 5 -16.30 -35.72 1.19
CA MET A 5 -15.21 -35.41 2.11
C MET A 5 -13.97 -34.83 1.38
N LYS A 6 -13.63 -35.34 0.17
CA LYS A 6 -12.56 -34.76 -0.65
C LYS A 6 -12.86 -33.33 -1.14
N LYS A 7 -14.10 -33.04 -1.55
CA LYS A 7 -14.51 -31.68 -1.97
C LYS A 7 -14.49 -30.68 -0.82
N LEU A 8 -14.85 -31.13 0.38
CA LEU A 8 -14.87 -30.31 1.60
C LEU A 8 -13.44 -30.02 2.12
N VAL A 9 -12.56 -31.03 2.08
CA VAL A 9 -11.12 -30.86 2.41
C VAL A 9 -10.42 -29.95 1.39
N LEU A 10 -10.70 -30.11 0.08
CA LEU A 10 -10.10 -29.26 -0.95
C LEU A 10 -10.58 -27.80 -0.85
N GLY A 11 -11.88 -27.58 -0.56
CA GLY A 11 -12.43 -26.25 -0.31
C GLY A 11 -11.81 -25.58 0.92
N SER A 12 -11.60 -26.33 2.01
CA SER A 12 -10.95 -25.82 3.22
C SER A 12 -9.48 -25.44 2.98
N CYS A 13 -8.73 -26.20 2.18
CA CYS A 13 -7.34 -25.88 1.85
C CYS A 13 -7.22 -24.61 0.99
N VAL A 14 -8.09 -24.42 0.01
CA VAL A 14 -8.10 -23.21 -0.84
C VAL A 14 -8.47 -21.97 -0.03
N ALA A 15 -9.44 -22.08 0.88
CA ALA A 15 -9.79 -21.00 1.79
C ALA A 15 -8.63 -20.63 2.74
N ALA A 16 -7.91 -21.63 3.25
CA ALA A 16 -6.75 -21.40 4.11
C ALA A 16 -5.59 -20.71 3.34
N LEU A 17 -5.32 -21.11 2.10
CA LEU A 17 -4.26 -20.50 1.27
C LEU A 17 -4.59 -19.06 0.86
N ALA A 18 -5.87 -18.74 0.62
CA ALA A 18 -6.32 -17.37 0.33
C ALA A 18 -6.19 -16.43 1.53
N ALA A 19 -6.24 -16.95 2.76
CA ALA A 19 -6.08 -16.14 3.97
C ALA A 19 -4.62 -15.69 4.20
N LEU A 20 -3.63 -16.37 3.61
CA LEU A 20 -2.20 -16.05 3.82
C LEU A 20 -1.68 -14.89 2.95
N SER A 21 -2.35 -14.53 1.85
CA SER A 21 -1.88 -13.46 0.95
C SER A 21 -2.34 -12.04 1.34
N ALA A 22 -3.11 -11.90 2.41
CA ALA A 22 -3.69 -10.62 2.83
C ALA A 22 -2.73 -9.69 3.59
N CYS A 23 -1.54 -10.16 3.99
CA CYS A 23 -0.55 -9.33 4.68
C CYS A 23 0.34 -8.57 3.69
N SER A 24 -0.25 -7.65 2.91
CA SER A 24 0.51 -6.61 2.21
C SER A 24 0.41 -5.33 3.01
N THR A 25 1.47 -5.01 3.76
CA THR A 25 1.59 -3.70 4.41
C THR A 25 2.47 -2.81 3.55
N SER A 26 1.91 -1.71 3.07
CA SER A 26 2.70 -0.63 2.47
C SER A 26 3.36 0.14 3.61
N SER A 27 4.67 0.29 3.55
CA SER A 27 5.41 1.07 4.55
C SER A 27 6.35 2.04 3.84
N PRO A 28 6.51 3.28 4.35
CA PRO A 28 7.38 4.27 3.71
C PRO A 28 8.87 3.88 3.76
N ASP A 29 9.20 2.87 4.56
CA ASP A 29 10.54 2.31 4.71
C ASP A 29 10.87 1.21 3.69
N VAL A 30 9.88 0.71 2.93
CA VAL A 30 10.10 -0.34 1.91
C VAL A 30 10.46 0.32 0.58
N ILE A 31 11.71 0.13 0.14
CA ILE A 31 12.25 0.67 -1.10
C ILE A 31 12.18 -0.41 -2.19
N LYS A 32 11.75 -0.04 -3.41
CA LYS A 32 11.72 -0.97 -4.53
C LYS A 32 13.13 -1.29 -5.02
N ARG A 33 13.34 -2.50 -5.57
CA ARG A 33 14.70 -2.95 -5.98
C ARG A 33 15.31 -2.04 -7.05
N GLU A 34 14.49 -1.50 -7.95
CA GLU A 34 14.91 -0.58 -9.01
C GLU A 34 15.35 0.81 -8.52
N ASP A 35 14.95 1.16 -7.30
CA ASP A 35 15.34 2.41 -6.63
C ASP A 35 16.54 2.18 -5.69
N ALA A 36 16.92 0.93 -5.44
CA ALA A 36 18.09 0.60 -4.64
C ALA A 36 19.37 1.14 -5.31
N GLN A 37 20.31 1.60 -4.48
CA GLN A 37 21.62 2.13 -4.91
C GLN A 37 21.56 3.39 -5.81
N ARG A 38 20.40 4.03 -5.96
CA ARG A 38 20.31 5.34 -6.61
C ARG A 38 20.71 6.45 -5.66
N MET A 39 21.53 7.38 -6.15
CA MET A 39 21.83 8.62 -5.43
C MET A 39 20.54 9.42 -5.23
N SER A 40 20.24 9.78 -3.99
CA SER A 40 19.04 10.52 -3.62
C SER A 40 19.39 11.99 -3.40
N GLN A 41 18.47 12.89 -3.75
CA GLN A 41 18.59 14.30 -3.42
C GLN A 41 18.00 14.55 -2.03
N ILE A 42 18.70 15.32 -1.21
CA ILE A 42 18.29 15.64 0.16
C ILE A 42 18.01 17.14 0.24
N GLN A 43 16.88 17.52 0.80
CA GLN A 43 16.52 18.91 1.06
C GLN A 43 16.07 19.08 2.51
N ASP A 44 16.74 19.96 3.23
CA ASP A 44 16.37 20.32 4.60
C ASP A 44 15.06 21.12 4.62
N ALA A 45 14.17 20.78 5.55
CA ALA A 45 12.93 21.48 5.75
C ALA A 45 12.44 21.43 7.21
N THR A 46 11.43 22.22 7.52
CA THR A 46 10.73 22.21 8.81
C THR A 46 9.26 21.87 8.59
N VAL A 47 8.71 21.01 9.43
CA VAL A 47 7.29 20.62 9.36
C VAL A 47 6.42 21.81 9.78
N LEU A 48 5.48 22.20 8.92
CA LEU A 48 4.47 23.21 9.23
C LEU A 48 3.20 22.59 9.80
N SER A 49 2.73 21.50 9.20
CA SER A 49 1.52 20.80 9.64
C SER A 49 1.53 19.35 9.20
N VAL A 50 0.94 18.49 10.04
CA VAL A 50 0.72 17.07 9.73
C VAL A 50 -0.76 16.80 9.89
N ARG A 51 -1.38 16.16 8.90
CA ARG A 51 -2.77 15.71 9.00
C ARG A 51 -2.94 14.27 8.51
N PRO A 52 -3.81 13.48 9.15
CA PRO A 52 -4.16 12.16 8.65
C PRO A 52 -4.96 12.29 7.36
N VAL A 53 -4.63 11.47 6.37
CA VAL A 53 -5.36 11.33 5.11
C VAL A 53 -5.45 9.84 4.74
N THR A 54 -6.39 9.50 3.86
CA THR A 54 -6.51 8.14 3.34
C THR A 54 -6.23 8.17 1.85
N VAL A 55 -5.25 7.38 1.41
CA VAL A 55 -5.00 7.16 -0.01
C VAL A 55 -6.01 6.13 -0.51
N ASP A 56 -6.68 6.47 -1.61
CA ASP A 56 -7.66 5.58 -2.21
C ASP A 56 -6.98 4.33 -2.75
N GLY A 57 -7.66 3.19 -2.62
CA GLY A 57 -7.05 1.91 -2.98
C GLY A 57 -6.89 1.72 -4.48
N SER A 58 -5.99 0.82 -4.85
CA SER A 58 -5.74 0.46 -6.24
C SER A 58 -6.91 -0.29 -6.87
N GLN A 59 -7.03 -0.12 -8.18
CA GLN A 59 -8.00 -0.82 -9.03
C GLN A 59 -7.24 -1.47 -10.20
N SER A 60 -6.38 -2.44 -9.90
CA SER A 60 -5.66 -3.22 -10.92
C SER A 60 -6.59 -4.14 -11.71
N GLY A 61 -7.78 -4.43 -11.16
CA GLY A 61 -8.79 -5.29 -11.78
C GLY A 61 -8.56 -6.77 -11.49
N VAL A 62 -7.51 -7.13 -10.76
CA VAL A 62 -7.24 -8.51 -10.34
C VAL A 62 -8.40 -9.06 -9.52
N GLY A 63 -8.95 -8.27 -8.59
CA GLY A 63 -10.13 -8.66 -7.83
C GLY A 63 -11.36 -8.87 -8.72
N ALA A 64 -11.54 -8.02 -9.72
CA ALA A 64 -12.65 -8.12 -10.66
C ALA A 64 -12.56 -9.39 -11.53
N VAL A 65 -11.38 -9.69 -12.06
CA VAL A 65 -11.15 -10.90 -12.87
C VAL A 65 -11.33 -12.16 -12.02
N ALA A 66 -10.70 -12.21 -10.85
CA ALA A 66 -10.80 -13.36 -9.96
C ALA A 66 -12.26 -13.59 -9.51
N GLY A 67 -12.92 -12.54 -9.02
CA GLY A 67 -14.31 -12.60 -8.59
C GLY A 67 -15.28 -12.95 -9.73
N GLY A 68 -15.01 -12.45 -10.94
CA GLY A 68 -15.81 -12.75 -12.12
C GLY A 68 -15.71 -14.20 -12.56
N VAL A 69 -14.50 -14.79 -12.59
CA VAL A 69 -14.32 -16.21 -12.93
C VAL A 69 -15.00 -17.10 -11.90
N VAL A 70 -14.80 -16.82 -10.60
CA VAL A 70 -15.44 -17.59 -9.51
C VAL A 70 -16.96 -17.47 -9.60
N GLY A 71 -17.48 -16.25 -9.77
CA GLY A 71 -18.91 -15.99 -9.91
C GLY A 71 -19.52 -16.68 -11.13
N ALA A 72 -18.79 -16.73 -12.25
CA ALA A 72 -19.22 -17.42 -13.47
C ALA A 72 -19.39 -18.92 -13.26
N VAL A 73 -18.35 -19.57 -12.73
CA VAL A 73 -18.32 -21.02 -12.53
C VAL A 73 -19.34 -21.44 -11.47
N ALA A 74 -19.43 -20.69 -10.37
CA ALA A 74 -20.40 -20.96 -9.32
C ALA A 74 -21.84 -20.74 -9.82
N GLY A 75 -22.11 -19.63 -10.50
CA GLY A 75 -23.44 -19.33 -11.05
C GLY A 75 -23.88 -20.34 -12.12
N ALA A 76 -22.95 -20.78 -12.97
CA ALA A 76 -23.24 -21.75 -14.03
C ALA A 76 -23.61 -23.15 -13.51
N SER A 77 -23.32 -23.45 -12.24
CA SER A 77 -23.71 -24.70 -11.60
C SER A 77 -25.17 -24.73 -11.13
N VAL A 78 -25.88 -23.59 -11.19
CA VAL A 78 -27.28 -23.47 -10.77
C VAL A 78 -28.22 -23.61 -11.98
N GLY A 79 -29.10 -24.60 -11.95
CA GLY A 79 -30.15 -24.81 -12.96
C GLY A 79 -29.73 -25.64 -14.17
N GLY A 80 -30.57 -25.62 -15.22
CA GLY A 80 -30.31 -26.33 -16.49
C GLY A 80 -29.27 -25.64 -17.38
N ARG A 81 -28.95 -26.21 -18.56
CA ARG A 81 -27.88 -25.69 -19.44
C ARG A 81 -28.02 -24.21 -19.82
N ARG A 82 -29.25 -23.75 -20.09
CA ARG A 82 -29.53 -22.37 -20.51
C ARG A 82 -29.66 -21.42 -19.32
N GLU A 83 -30.28 -21.88 -18.24
CA GLU A 83 -30.42 -21.13 -16.99
C GLU A 83 -29.05 -20.92 -16.35
N GLY A 84 -28.23 -21.96 -16.26
CA GLY A 84 -26.86 -21.88 -15.75
C GLY A 84 -25.98 -20.91 -16.56
N GLN A 85 -26.10 -20.85 -17.89
CA GLN A 85 -25.35 -19.86 -18.67
C GLN A 85 -25.74 -18.42 -18.29
N ILE A 86 -27.03 -18.13 -18.14
CA ILE A 86 -27.52 -16.80 -17.78
C ILE A 86 -27.12 -16.46 -16.34
N VAL A 87 -27.33 -17.38 -15.40
CA VAL A 87 -26.96 -17.20 -13.99
C VAL A 87 -25.44 -17.09 -13.82
N GLY A 88 -24.66 -17.81 -14.62
CA GLY A 88 -23.22 -17.70 -14.68
C GLY A 88 -22.75 -16.31 -15.10
N VAL A 89 -23.29 -15.74 -16.19
CA VAL A 89 -22.93 -14.37 -16.60
C VAL A 89 -23.31 -13.35 -15.53
N LEU A 90 -24.49 -13.48 -14.93
CA LEU A 90 -24.91 -12.61 -13.82
C LEU A 90 -23.98 -12.74 -12.61
N GLY A 91 -23.61 -13.98 -12.26
CA GLY A 91 -22.65 -14.28 -11.22
C GLY A 91 -21.27 -13.70 -11.51
N ALA A 92 -20.83 -13.72 -12.77
CA ALA A 92 -19.57 -13.14 -13.20
C ALA A 92 -19.54 -11.61 -13.02
N VAL A 93 -20.60 -10.92 -13.45
CA VAL A 93 -20.69 -9.46 -13.29
C VAL A 93 -20.75 -9.08 -11.82
N ALA A 94 -21.61 -9.76 -11.05
CA ALA A 94 -21.72 -9.53 -9.61
C ALA A 94 -20.39 -9.80 -8.89
N GLY A 95 -19.75 -10.93 -9.19
CA GLY A 95 -18.46 -11.32 -8.63
C GLY A 95 -17.34 -10.35 -9.00
N ALA A 96 -17.34 -9.82 -10.23
CA ALA A 96 -16.35 -8.84 -10.65
C ALA A 96 -16.53 -7.49 -9.94
N VAL A 97 -17.76 -7.01 -9.78
CA VAL A 97 -18.06 -5.76 -9.05
C VAL A 97 -17.64 -5.88 -7.58
N VAL A 98 -18.05 -6.98 -6.92
CA VAL A 98 -17.67 -7.25 -5.54
C VAL A 98 -16.16 -7.38 -5.41
N GLY A 99 -15.51 -8.14 -6.30
CA GLY A 99 -14.07 -8.34 -6.29
C GLY A 99 -13.28 -7.04 -6.46
N ASN A 100 -13.70 -6.15 -7.37
CA ASN A 100 -13.07 -4.84 -7.55
C ASN A 100 -13.27 -3.92 -6.33
N ALA A 101 -14.44 -3.98 -5.70
CA ALA A 101 -14.72 -3.20 -4.49
C ALA A 101 -13.87 -3.69 -3.30
N VAL A 102 -13.73 -5.03 -3.15
CA VAL A 102 -12.87 -5.65 -2.15
C VAL A 102 -11.42 -5.26 -2.38
N GLU A 103 -10.94 -5.31 -3.62
CA GLU A 103 -9.58 -4.86 -3.98
C GLU A 103 -9.35 -3.41 -3.54
N ARG A 104 -10.18 -2.47 -4.03
CA ARG A 104 -10.05 -1.05 -3.69
C ARG A 104 -10.14 -0.81 -2.18
N ASN A 105 -10.96 -1.54 -1.45
CA ASN A 105 -11.07 -1.33 0.00
C ASN A 105 -9.89 -1.92 0.77
N THR A 106 -9.35 -3.05 0.32
CA THR A 106 -8.24 -3.74 1.00
C THR A 106 -6.91 -3.06 0.72
N THR A 107 -6.76 -2.41 -0.43
CA THR A 107 -5.56 -1.68 -0.83
C THR A 107 -5.61 -0.19 -0.47
N ARG A 108 -6.65 0.26 0.23
CA ARG A 108 -6.67 1.59 0.85
C ARG A 108 -5.57 1.69 1.89
N GLU A 109 -4.95 2.86 1.95
CA GLU A 109 -3.79 3.07 2.79
C GLU A 109 -3.97 4.29 3.69
N GLU A 110 -3.75 4.10 5.00
CA GLU A 110 -3.62 5.22 5.93
C GLU A 110 -2.32 5.96 5.66
N ALA A 111 -2.43 7.27 5.46
CA ALA A 111 -1.30 8.12 5.15
C ALA A 111 -1.34 9.40 5.99
N VAL A 112 -0.22 10.12 5.96
CA VAL A 112 -0.10 11.45 6.52
C VAL A 112 0.29 12.41 5.41
N GLU A 113 -0.41 13.54 5.36
CA GLU A 113 0.01 14.67 4.54
C GLU A 113 0.84 15.60 5.41
N VAL A 114 2.10 15.77 5.01
CA VAL A 114 3.08 16.59 5.69
C VAL A 114 3.34 17.82 4.83
N ILE A 115 2.97 18.98 5.35
CA ILE A 115 3.35 20.26 4.73
C ILE A 115 4.66 20.69 5.39
N VAL A 116 5.67 20.90 4.57
CA VAL A 116 7.00 21.34 4.99
C VAL A 116 7.31 22.71 4.40
N GLN A 117 8.18 23.44 5.08
CA GLN A 117 8.83 24.64 4.55
C GLN A 117 10.31 24.38 4.38
N LEU A 118 10.80 24.55 3.15
CA LEU A 118 12.20 24.45 2.80
C LEU A 118 12.95 25.70 3.27
N ARG A 119 14.28 25.60 3.34
CA ARG A 119 15.16 26.72 3.76
C ARG A 119 15.06 27.97 2.86
N ASN A 120 14.65 27.80 1.61
CA ASN A 120 14.41 28.89 0.66
C ASN A 120 13.04 29.58 0.84
N GLY A 121 12.23 29.15 1.83
CA GLY A 121 10.89 29.67 2.09
C GLY A 121 9.77 28.98 1.31
N GLU A 122 10.09 28.14 0.32
CA GLU A 122 9.12 27.37 -0.46
C GLU A 122 8.39 26.36 0.43
N ARG A 123 7.11 26.14 0.17
CA ARG A 123 6.30 25.14 0.89
C ARG A 123 5.98 23.97 -0.02
N ARG A 124 6.16 22.75 0.48
CA ARG A 124 5.82 21.52 -0.24
C ARG A 124 4.92 20.65 0.60
N SER A 125 3.93 20.03 -0.05
CA SER A 125 3.10 18.99 0.55
C SER A 125 3.57 17.64 0.04
N VAL A 126 3.80 16.71 0.97
CA VAL A 126 4.17 15.32 0.66
C VAL A 126 3.20 14.41 1.40
N VAL A 127 2.51 13.55 0.64
CA VAL A 127 1.67 12.48 1.20
C VAL A 127 2.51 11.22 1.25
N GLN A 128 2.63 10.63 2.43
CA GLN A 128 3.32 9.36 2.61
C GLN A 128 2.54 8.43 3.52
N ALA A 129 2.73 7.13 3.28
CA ALA A 129 2.25 6.05 4.14
C ALA A 129 2.54 6.34 5.62
N LYS A 130 1.62 5.99 6.50
CA LYS A 130 1.82 6.11 7.94
C LYS A 130 2.94 5.15 8.37
N GLY A 131 4.11 5.71 8.70
CA GLY A 131 5.26 4.96 9.18
C GLY A 131 5.31 4.84 10.70
N ASN A 132 6.42 4.32 11.20
CA ASN A 132 6.70 4.24 12.64
C ASN A 132 7.20 5.57 13.23
N GLU A 133 7.55 6.53 12.37
CA GLU A 133 8.02 7.85 12.77
C GLU A 133 6.84 8.82 12.88
N ASN A 134 6.63 9.39 14.06
CA ASN A 134 5.60 10.38 14.30
C ASN A 134 6.18 11.79 14.12
N LEU A 135 5.86 12.43 13.01
CA LEU A 135 6.29 13.78 12.68
C LEU A 135 5.39 14.80 13.36
N SER A 136 5.98 15.81 13.98
CA SER A 136 5.24 16.90 14.63
C SER A 136 5.53 18.27 13.98
N PRO A 137 4.57 19.21 13.97
CA PRO A 137 4.84 20.58 13.56
C PRO A 137 6.02 21.19 14.33
N GLY A 138 6.89 21.92 13.63
CA GLY A 138 8.11 22.52 14.17
C GLY A 138 9.35 21.63 14.15
N GLU A 139 9.21 20.35 13.79
CA GLU A 139 10.34 19.42 13.72
C GLU A 139 11.19 19.65 12.46
N ALA A 140 12.51 19.48 12.61
CA ALA A 140 13.46 19.49 11.50
C ALA A 140 13.41 18.14 10.77
N VAL A 141 13.15 18.20 9.47
CA VAL A 141 13.00 17.03 8.60
C VAL A 141 13.84 17.18 7.35
N ILE A 142 14.08 16.07 6.68
CA ILE A 142 14.70 16.04 5.37
C ILE A 142 13.75 15.39 4.37
N LEU A 143 13.71 15.97 3.18
CA LEU A 143 13.03 15.41 2.03
C LEU A 143 14.06 14.62 1.23
N VAL A 144 13.85 13.31 1.13
CA VAL A 144 14.67 12.40 0.35
C VAL A 144 13.94 12.09 -0.94
N SER A 145 14.45 12.61 -2.06
CA SER A 145 13.87 12.40 -3.39
C SER A 145 14.72 11.43 -4.21
N THR A 146 14.10 10.34 -4.67
CA THR A 146 14.74 9.28 -5.47
C THR A 146 13.78 8.84 -6.57
N GLY A 147 14.20 8.91 -7.84
CA GLY A 147 13.40 8.38 -8.96
C GLY A 147 12.00 8.99 -9.10
N GLY A 148 11.82 10.26 -8.71
CA GLY A 148 10.53 10.96 -8.75
C GLY A 148 9.62 10.71 -7.53
N LYS A 149 10.03 9.88 -6.57
CA LYS A 149 9.36 9.70 -5.29
C LYS A 149 10.05 10.54 -4.23
N THR A 150 9.29 11.10 -3.29
CA THR A 150 9.82 11.89 -2.18
C THR A 150 9.30 11.32 -0.87
N ARG A 151 10.20 11.13 0.09
CA ARG A 151 9.87 10.74 1.45
C ARG A 151 10.34 11.81 2.43
N VAL A 152 9.54 12.07 3.44
CA VAL A 152 9.89 12.91 4.59
C VAL A 152 10.35 11.99 5.72
N SER A 153 11.56 12.22 6.22
CA SER A 153 12.09 11.59 7.42
C SER A 153 12.67 12.64 8.36
N ARG A 154 12.75 12.35 9.66
CA ARG A 154 13.42 13.23 10.62
C ARG A 154 14.85 13.55 10.17
N ALA A 155 15.25 14.80 10.34
CA ALA A 155 16.62 15.20 10.09
C ALA A 155 17.54 14.46 11.08
N PRO A 156 18.65 13.85 10.61
CA PRO A 156 19.64 13.29 11.51
C PRO A 156 20.09 14.38 12.48
N ALA A 157 20.01 14.12 13.77
CA ALA A 157 20.69 14.95 14.75
C ALA A 157 22.19 14.76 14.49
N ILE A 158 22.80 15.64 13.71
CA ILE A 158 24.23 15.69 13.59
C ILE A 158 24.72 16.12 14.98
N THR A 159 25.03 15.16 15.84
CA THR A 159 26.04 15.37 16.86
C THR A 159 27.30 15.67 16.07
N ALA A 160 27.56 16.95 15.79
CA ALA A 160 28.77 17.36 15.10
C ALA A 160 29.94 16.69 15.85
N PRO A 161 30.91 16.07 15.16
CA PRO A 161 32.16 15.69 15.81
C PRO A 161 32.72 16.97 16.41
N SER A 162 32.67 17.05 17.75
CA SER A 162 33.17 18.17 18.53
C SER A 162 34.56 18.53 18.04
N ALA A 163 34.75 19.78 17.61
CA ALA A 163 36.02 20.37 17.21
C ALA A 163 36.98 20.53 18.41
N ALA A 164 37.20 19.47 19.18
CA ALA A 164 37.97 19.46 20.42
C ALA A 164 39.25 18.60 20.37
N SER A 165 39.61 18.00 19.23
CA SER A 165 40.77 17.10 19.15
C SER A 165 41.88 17.51 18.17
N ALA A 166 41.98 18.78 17.78
CA ALA A 166 43.04 19.24 16.87
C ALA A 166 43.83 20.46 17.40
N SER A 167 44.06 20.53 18.73
CA SER A 167 44.90 21.56 19.37
C SER A 167 46.12 21.02 20.13
N ASN A 168 46.43 19.72 20.12
CA ASN A 168 47.61 19.18 20.81
C ASN A 168 48.27 18.04 20.01
N ASN A 169 49.20 18.39 19.11
CA ASN A 169 50.57 17.88 19.07
C ASN A 169 51.36 18.54 17.94
#